data_AF-A0A3D2SM10-F1
#
_entry.id   AF-A0A3D2SM10-F1
#
_cell.length_a   1.000
_cell.length_b   1.000
_cell.length_c   1.000
_cell.angle_alpha   90.00
_cell.angle_beta   90.00
_cell.angle_gamma   90.00
#
_symmetry.space_group_name_H-M   'P 1'
#
loop_
_entity.id
_entity.type
_entity.pdbx_description
1 polymer ?
#
loop_
_entity_poly.entity_id
_entity_poly.type
_entity_poly.pdbx_seq_one_letter_code
_entity_poly.pdbx_strand_id
1 'polypeptide(L)' 'LLLHNYAKPVIVWGEGYVMGGGLGLFMAAPFRLVTPYSRLAMPEINIGLYPDVGASRFLAERGPIGLFTG' A
#
# COMPACT_ATOMS: atom_id res chain seq x y z
N LEU A 1 -6.16 -10.10 5.44
CA LEU A 1 -7.25 -10.73 4.63
C LEU A 1 -8.64 -10.16 4.91
N LEU A 2 -8.95 -9.74 6.13
CA LEU A 2 -10.27 -9.16 6.47
C LEU A 2 -10.73 -8.04 5.53
N LEU A 3 -9.85 -7.07 5.26
CA LEU A 3 -10.18 -5.96 4.36
C LEU A 3 -10.34 -6.39 2.89
N HIS A 4 -9.51 -7.36 2.44
CA HIS A 4 -9.56 -7.88 1.07
C HIS A 4 -10.84 -8.65 0.75
N ASN A 5 -11.41 -9.33 1.75
CA ASN A 5 -12.63 -10.15 1.61
C ASN A 5 -13.83 -9.49 2.30
N TYR A 6 -13.78 -8.17 2.52
CA TYR A 6 -14.85 -7.50 3.24
C TYR A 6 -16.13 -7.48 2.40
N ALA A 7 -17.25 -7.87 3.02
CA ALA A 7 -18.51 -8.09 2.32
C ALA A 7 -19.13 -6.80 1.74
N LYS A 8 -18.78 -5.64 2.28
CA LYS A 8 -19.22 -4.33 1.79
C LYS A 8 -18.09 -3.66 1.02
N PRO A 9 -18.38 -2.93 -0.07
CA PRO A 9 -17.35 -2.18 -0.78
C PRO A 9 -16.71 -1.16 0.15
N VAL A 10 -15.38 -1.25 0.31
CA VAL A 10 -14.58 -0.29 1.08
C VAL A 10 -13.86 0.63 0.11
N ILE A 11 -13.97 1.94 0.34
CA ILE A 11 -13.27 2.98 -0.39
C ILE A 11 -12.22 3.57 0.54
N VAL A 12 -10.98 3.68 0.07
CA VAL A 12 -9.91 4.36 0.81
C VAL A 12 -9.51 5.63 0.09
N TRP A 13 -9.50 6.73 0.84
CA TRP A 13 -8.99 8.03 0.43
C TRP A 13 -7.55 8.17 0.94
N GLY A 14 -6.59 8.09 0.03
CA GLY A 14 -5.20 8.36 0.33
C GLY A 14 -4.90 9.81 0.02
N GLU A 15 -4.59 10.61 1.03
CA GLU A 15 -4.16 11.99 0.89
C GLU A 15 -2.97 12.24 1.82
N GLY A 16 -1.98 13.00 1.33
CA GLY A 16 -0.73 13.18 2.05
C GLY A 16 0.11 11.91 2.06
N TYR A 17 0.75 11.61 3.19
CA TYR A 17 1.67 10.48 3.32
C TYR A 17 0.94 9.18 3.63
N VAL A 18 0.89 8.26 2.67
CA VAL A 18 0.33 6.92 2.83
C VAL A 18 1.49 5.94 2.75
N MET A 19 2.05 5.60 3.92
CA MET A 19 3.25 4.79 4.03
C MET A 19 3.04 3.55 4.88
N GLY A 20 3.91 2.55 4.69
CA GLY A 20 3.97 1.37 5.54
C GLY A 20 2.63 0.67 5.70
N GLY A 21 2.20 0.47 6.95
CA GLY A 21 0.88 -0.13 7.23
C GLY A 21 -0.30 0.63 6.63
N GLY A 22 -0.21 1.96 6.50
CA GLY A 22 -1.22 2.77 5.81
C GLY A 22 -1.31 2.44 4.32
N LEU A 23 -0.17 2.21 3.67
CA LEU A 23 -0.14 1.74 2.28
C LEU A 23 -0.64 0.30 2.15
N GLY A 24 -0.38 -0.56 3.13
CA GLY A 24 -0.97 -1.90 3.18
C GLY A 24 -2.50 -1.89 3.22
N LEU A 25 -3.09 -1.04 4.08
CA LEU A 25 -4.55 -0.83 4.13
C LEU A 25 -5.08 -0.24 2.82
N PHE A 26 -4.38 0.75 2.28
CA PHE A 26 -4.72 1.38 1.02
C PHE A 26 -4.76 0.36 -0.12
N MET A 27 -3.74 -0.50 -0.20
CA MET A 27 -3.61 -1.55 -1.22
C MET A 27 -4.57 -2.72 -1.02
N ALA A 28 -5.09 -2.90 0.19
CA ALA A 28 -6.07 -3.94 0.48
C ALA A 28 -7.50 -3.59 0.06
N ALA A 29 -7.81 -2.30 -0.14
CA ALA A 29 -9.12 -1.87 -0.59
C ALA A 29 -9.29 -2.01 -2.12
N PRO A 30 -10.50 -2.41 -2.59
CA PRO A 30 -10.79 -2.50 -4.01
C PRO A 30 -10.81 -1.13 -4.70
N PHE A 31 -11.31 -0.10 -4.01
CA PHE A 31 -11.41 1.27 -4.52
C PHE A 31 -10.45 2.19 -3.76
N ARG A 32 -9.57 2.85 -4.52
CA ARG A 32 -8.46 3.66 -4.02
C ARG A 32 -8.48 5.02 -4.68
N LEU A 33 -8.73 6.06 -3.90
CA LEU A 33 -8.70 7.45 -4.36
C LEU A 33 -7.36 8.06 -3.97
N VAL A 34 -6.69 8.67 -4.95
CA VAL A 34 -5.46 9.43 -4.76
C VAL A 34 -5.72 10.90 -5.08
N THR A 35 -5.16 11.77 -4.27
CA THR A 35 -5.13 13.22 -4.51
C THR A 35 -3.77 13.66 -5.07
N PRO A 36 -3.63 14.86 -5.66
CA PRO A 36 -2.34 15.38 -6.10
C PRO A 36 -1.27 15.50 -4.99
N TYR A 37 -1.70 15.54 -3.73
CA TYR A 37 -0.83 15.60 -2.55
C TYR A 37 -0.44 14.22 -2.01
N SER A 38 -0.90 13.15 -2.64
CA SER A 38 -0.66 11.78 -2.19
C SER A 38 0.78 11.37 -2.44
N ARG A 39 1.45 10.92 -1.39
CA ARG A 39 2.80 10.37 -1.43
C ARG A 39 2.77 8.96 -0.84
N LEU A 40 2.94 7.98 -1.73
CA LEU A 40 2.99 6.56 -1.38
C LEU A 40 4.46 6.15 -1.22
N ALA A 41 4.80 5.52 -0.10
CA ALA A 41 6.16 5.02 0.12
C ALA A 41 6.18 3.82 1.07
N MET A 42 7.22 2.99 0.96
CA MET A 42 7.58 1.96 1.93
C MET A 42 8.94 2.33 2.53
N PRO A 43 8.98 3.17 3.58
CA PRO A 43 10.26 3.57 4.19
C PRO A 43 10.90 2.46 5.04
N GLU A 44 10.21 1.35 5.29
CA GLU A 44 10.66 0.24 6.15
C GLU A 44 12.04 -0.28 5.74
N ILE A 45 12.31 -0.43 4.44
CA ILE A 45 13.62 -0.91 3.95
C ILE A 45 14.74 0.06 4.34
N ASN A 46 14.47 1.37 4.29
CA ASN A 46 15.48 2.38 4.60
C ASN A 46 15.89 2.38 6.08
N ILE A 47 15.05 1.83 6.97
CA ILE A 47 15.36 1.68 8.40
C ILE A 47 15.81 0.25 8.76
N GLY A 48 16.09 -0.59 7.77
CA GLY A 48 16.57 -1.96 7.96
C GLY A 48 15.47 -2.98 8.28
N LEU A 49 14.21 -2.64 8.02
CA LEU A 49 13.07 -3.55 8.15
C LEU A 49 12.64 -4.11 6.79
N TYR A 50 11.86 -5.18 6.81
CA TYR A 50 11.25 -5.73 5.60
C TYR A 50 9.89 -5.06 5.32
N PRO A 51 9.43 -5.01 4.06
CA PRO A 51 8.10 -4.49 3.72
C PRO A 51 7.00 -5.35 4.35
N ASP A 52 6.21 -4.77 5.24
CA ASP A 52 5.15 -5.46 5.98
C ASP A 52 3.76 -5.31 5.30
N VAL A 53 2.70 -5.85 5.91
CA VAL A 53 1.28 -5.66 5.55
C VAL A 53 0.98 -6.08 4.11
N GLY A 54 1.62 -7.15 3.65
CA GLY A 54 1.42 -7.71 2.32
C GLY A 54 2.14 -6.97 1.20
N ALA A 55 3.05 -6.04 1.51
CA ALA A 55 3.87 -5.33 0.54
C ALA A 55 4.65 -6.26 -0.38
N SER A 56 5.21 -7.36 0.13
CA SER A 56 5.87 -8.36 -0.71
C SER A 56 4.98 -8.91 -1.82
N ARG A 57 3.67 -9.00 -1.61
CA ARG A 57 2.70 -9.50 -2.61
C ARG A 57 2.31 -8.40 -3.59
N PHE A 58 1.87 -7.24 -3.11
CA PHE A 58 1.40 -6.19 -4.02
C PHE A 58 2.54 -5.47 -4.74
N LEU A 59 3.76 -5.42 -4.18
CA LEU A 59 4.94 -4.89 -4.88
C LEU A 59 5.40 -5.87 -5.95
N ALA A 60 5.41 -7.19 -5.67
CA ALA A 60 5.72 -8.20 -6.68
C ALA A 60 4.75 -8.18 -7.87
N GLU A 61 3.46 -7.92 -7.61
CA GLU A 61 2.45 -7.74 -8.66
C GLU A 61 2.71 -6.53 -9.58
N ARG A 62 3.56 -5.56 -9.15
CA ARG A 62 3.98 -4.44 -10.00
C ARG A 62 5.20 -4.77 -10.87
N GLY A 63 5.76 -5.97 -10.78
CA GLY A 63 6.94 -6.38 -11.54
C GLY A 63 8.20 -5.65 -11.08
N PRO A 64 9.18 -5.41 -11.96
CA PRO A 64 10.49 -4.86 -11.58
C PRO A 64 10.44 -3.52 -10.85
N ILE A 65 9.43 -2.68 -11.12
CA ILE A 65 9.28 -1.39 -10.42
C ILE A 65 8.96 -1.58 -8.93
N GLY A 66 8.35 -2.70 -8.55
CA GLY A 66 8.07 -3.06 -7.17
C GLY A 66 9.34 -3.22 -6.31
N LEU A 67 10.46 -3.60 -6.93
CA LEU A 67 11.75 -3.72 -6.24
C LEU A 67 12.36 -2.36 -5.85
N PHE A 68 12.01 -1.30 -6.58
CA PHE A 68 12.56 0.05 -6.36
C PHE A 68 11.58 0.97 -5.61
N THR A 69 10.33 0.55 -5.45
CA THR A 69 9.27 1.33 -4.78
C THR A 69 8.95 0.80 -3.38
N GLY A 70 9.62 -0.28 -2.97
CA GLY A 70 9.64 -0.81 -1.62
C GLY A 70 10.57 -0.06 -0.68
#